data_AF-K0DXI7-F1
#
_entry.id   AF-K0DXI7-F1
#
_cell.length_a   1.000
_cell.length_b   1.000
_cell.length_c   1.000
_cell.angle_alpha   90.00
_cell.angle_beta   90.00
_cell.angle_gamma   90.00
#
_symmetry.space_group_name_H-M   'P 1'
#
loop_
_entity.id
_entity.type
_entity.pdbx_description
1 polymer ?
#
loop_
_entity_poly.entity_id
_entity_poly.type
_entity_poly.pdbx_seq_one_letter_code
_entity_poly.pdbx_strand_id
1 'polypeptide(L)' 'MPVYDYACAECGNFETVRRIAERDEPAPCPQCGNAAARVVIGAPSLGGGSAQASEETGSYGMRHRGGCSCC' A
#
# COMPACT_ATOMS: atom_id res chain seq x y z
N MET A 1 4.53 14.03 -4.81
CA MET A 1 5.47 13.27 -5.68
C MET A 1 4.88 11.88 -5.86
N PRO A 2 4.72 11.34 -7.08
CA PRO A 2 3.94 10.12 -7.30
C PRO A 2 4.62 8.88 -6.71
N VAL A 3 3.80 8.01 -6.11
CA VAL A 3 4.20 6.72 -5.56
C VAL A 3 3.87 5.63 -6.58
N TYR A 4 4.75 4.66 -6.72
CA TYR A 4 4.58 3.52 -7.62
C TYR A 4 4.83 2.21 -6.88
N ASP A 5 4.07 1.19 -7.24
CA ASP A 5 4.23 -0.17 -6.74
C ASP A 5 5.24 -0.96 -7.57
N TYR A 6 6.11 -1.69 -6.88
CA TYR A 6 7.11 -2.59 -7.44
C TYR A 6 6.99 -3.97 -6.80
N ALA A 7 7.39 -5.01 -7.51
CA ALA A 7 7.34 -6.40 -7.03
C ALA A 7 8.75 -6.99 -7.02
N CYS A 8 9.24 -7.29 -5.82
CA CYS A 8 10.43 -8.11 -5.63
C CYS A 8 10.02 -9.58 -5.57
N ALA A 9 10.72 -10.45 -6.31
CA ALA A 9 10.46 -11.89 -6.30
C ALA A 9 10.77 -12.57 -4.95
N GLU A 10 11.65 -11.96 -4.13
CA GLU A 10 12.08 -12.54 -2.85
C GLU A 10 11.40 -11.90 -1.64
N CYS A 11 11.25 -10.57 -1.66
CA CYS A 11 10.69 -9.81 -0.52
C CYS A 11 9.21 -9.46 -0.68
N GLY A 12 8.65 -9.56 -1.88
CA GLY A 12 7.26 -9.19 -2.18
C GLY A 12 7.11 -7.76 -2.71
N ASN A 13 5.88 -7.25 -2.63
CA ASN A 13 5.51 -5.94 -3.17
C ASN A 13 5.96 -4.80 -2.25
N PHE A 14 6.38 -3.68 -2.84
CA PHE A 14 6.70 -2.47 -2.09
C PHE A 14 6.35 -1.22 -2.90
N GLU A 15 6.04 -0.14 -2.19
CA GLU A 15 5.76 1.17 -2.75
C GLU A 15 7.00 2.07 -2.65
N THR A 16 7.31 2.81 -3.71
CA THR A 16 8.42 3.78 -3.69
C THR A 16 8.10 5.03 -4.50
N VAL A 17 8.62 6.16 -4.04
CA VAL A 17 8.41 7.46 -4.67
C VAL A 17 9.40 7.62 -5.82
N ARG A 18 8.89 7.70 -7.05
CA ARG A 18 9.72 7.83 -8.26
C ARG A 18 9.29 8.98 -9.13
N ARG A 19 10.22 9.49 -9.94
CA ARG A 19 9.88 10.46 -10.99
C ARG A 19 9.14 9.74 -12.11
N ILE A 20 8.26 10.45 -12.80
CA ILE A 20 7.50 9.94 -13.95
C ILE A 20 8.40 9.38 -15.05
N ALA A 21 9.57 10.00 -15.26
CA ALA A 21 10.55 9.55 -16.25
C ALA A 21 11.18 8.19 -15.89
N GLU A 22 11.38 7.92 -14.60
CA GLU A 22 12.06 6.72 -14.09
C GLU A 22 11.06 5.60 -13.74
N ARG A 23 9.76 5.81 -14.00
CA ARG A 23 8.72 4.85 -13.57
C ARG A 23 8.84 3.49 -14.26
N ASP A 24 9.35 3.44 -15.49
CA ASP A 24 9.52 2.19 -16.24
C ASP A 24 10.86 1.49 -15.91
N GLU A 25 11.74 2.14 -15.13
CA GLU A 25 13.01 1.56 -14.74
C GLU A 25 12.85 0.65 -13.52
N PRO A 26 13.59 -0.48 -13.47
CA PRO A 26 13.58 -1.38 -12.32
C PRO A 26 14.16 -0.69 -11.09
N ALA A 27 13.47 -0.82 -9.95
CA ALA A 27 13.88 -0.19 -8.70
C ALA A 27 14.56 -1.21 -7.77
N PRO A 28 15.65 -0.86 -7.06
CA PRO A 28 16.21 -1.71 -6.02
C PRO A 28 15.22 -1.87 -4.87
N CYS A 29 15.00 -3.10 -4.44
CA CYS A 29 14.19 -3.41 -3.27
C CYS A 29 14.88 -2.85 -2.00
N PRO A 30 14.17 -2.13 -1.12
CA PRO A 30 14.76 -1.61 0.12
C PRO A 30 15.12 -2.71 1.14
N GLN A 31 14.60 -3.92 0.95
CA GLN A 31 14.78 -5.05 1.87
C GLN A 31 15.98 -5.93 1.51
N CYS A 32 16.25 -6.15 0.21
CA CYS A 32 17.33 -7.02 -0.27
C CYS A 32 18.26 -6.38 -1.30
N GLY A 33 17.94 -5.19 -1.82
CA GLY A 33 18.71 -4.49 -2.86
C GLY A 33 18.52 -5.02 -4.28
N ASN A 34 17.72 -6.08 -4.46
CA ASN A 34 17.54 -6.71 -5.76
C ASN A 34 16.67 -5.88 -6.72
N ALA A 35 16.88 -6.01 -8.03
CA ALA A 35 16.12 -5.26 -9.04
C ALA A 35 14.67 -5.77 -9.13
N ALA A 36 13.71 -4.90 -8.80
CA ALA A 36 12.29 -5.19 -8.84
C ALA A 36 11.62 -4.48 -10.03
N ALA A 37 10.76 -5.20 -10.73
CA ALA A 37 9.98 -4.66 -11.84
C ALA A 37 8.78 -3.87 -11.33
N ARG A 38 8.36 -2.85 -12.09
CA ARG A 38 7.15 -2.08 -11.79
C ARG A 38 5.92 -2.97 -11.88
N VAL A 39 5.08 -2.92 -10.86
CA VAL A 39 3.77 -3.54 -10.89
C VAL A 39 2.85 -2.60 -11.65
N VAL A 40 2.51 -2.97 -12.88
CA VAL A 40 1.41 -2.37 -13.60
C VAL A 40 0.17 -3.13 -13.14
N ILE A 41 -0.60 -2.53 -12.23
CA ILE A 41 -1.82 -3.15 -11.68
C ILE A 41 -2.80 -3.43 -12.83
N GLY A 42 -2.71 -4.61 -13.40
CA GLY A 42 -3.72 -5.25 -14.25
C GLY A 42 -4.29 -6.41 -13.46
N ALA A 43 -5.23 -6.10 -12.56
CA ALA A 43 -5.94 -7.02 -11.67
C ALA A 43 -5.09 -7.79 -10.62
N PRO A 44 -5.54 -7.88 -9.36
CA PRO A 44 -4.81 -8.56 -8.30
C PRO A 44 -4.97 -10.08 -8.43
N SER A 45 -3.92 -10.79 -8.84
CA SER A 45 -3.77 -12.20 -8.51
C SER A 45 -3.21 -12.27 -7.09
N LEU A 46 -4.10 -12.36 -6.11
CA LEU A 46 -3.77 -12.56 -4.70
C LEU A 46 -2.95 -13.85 -4.54
N GLY A 47 -1.65 -13.70 -4.31
CA GLY A 47 -0.71 -14.81 -4.19
C GLY A 47 0.39 -14.49 -3.19
N GLY A 48 0.11 -14.68 -1.91
CA GLY A 48 1.08 -15.04 -0.88
C GLY A 48 1.96 -13.92 -0.30
N GLY A 49 1.82 -13.68 1.01
CA GLY A 49 2.86 -13.05 1.82
C GLY A 49 2.42 -11.84 2.64
N SER A 50 1.85 -12.11 3.81
CA SER A 50 1.96 -11.31 5.05
C SER A 50 2.29 -9.82 4.93
N ALA A 51 1.24 -8.99 4.86
CA ALA A 51 1.27 -7.65 5.43
C ALA A 51 0.01 -7.49 6.26
N GLN A 52 0.18 -7.37 7.58
CA GLN A 52 -0.89 -7.01 8.49
C GLN A 52 -1.32 -5.58 8.16
N ALA A 53 -2.44 -5.45 7.47
CA ALA A 53 -3.21 -4.22 7.41
C ALA A 53 -4.66 -4.59 7.71
N SER A 54 -4.96 -4.66 9.01
CA SER A 54 -6.32 -4.53 9.51
C SER A 54 -6.30 -3.19 10.22
N GLU A 55 -6.46 -2.11 9.44
CA GLU A 55 -7.74 -1.41 9.32
C GLU A 55 -8.21 -0.92 10.70
N GLU A 56 -7.62 0.19 11.12
CA GLU A 56 -8.26 1.10 12.07
C GLU A 56 -9.62 1.47 11.48
N THR A 57 -10.68 0.83 11.99
CA THR A 57 -12.03 1.30 11.74
C THR A 57 -12.15 2.69 12.36
N GLY A 58 -11.99 3.72 11.53
CA GLY A 58 -12.21 5.11 11.90
C GLY A 58 -13.67 5.29 12.29
N SER A 59 -13.99 5.00 13.56
CA SER A 59 -15.28 5.31 14.17
C SER A 59 -15.36 6.80 14.47
N TYR A 60 -15.52 7.62 13.43
CA TYR A 60 -16.10 8.97 13.59
C TYR A 60 -17.60 8.94 13.28
N GLY A 61 -18.28 7.92 13.80
CA GLY A 61 -19.74 7.92 13.87
C GLY A 61 -20.18 8.83 15.01
N MET A 62 -20.39 10.12 14.74
CA MET A 62 -21.20 10.96 15.62
C MET A 62 -22.61 10.35 15.73
N ARG A 63 -22.94 9.79 16.90
CA ARG A 63 -24.26 9.26 17.21
C ARG A 63 -24.84 9.98 18.42
N HIS A 64 -25.48 11.12 18.17
CA HIS A 64 -26.54 11.61 19.07
C HIS A 64 -27.87 11.56 18.33
N ARG A 65 -28.47 10.37 18.26
CA ARG A 65 -29.85 10.23 17.81
C ARG A 65 -30.75 10.06 19.04
N GLY A 66 -31.12 11.19 19.62
CA GLY A 66 -32.29 11.39 20.47
C GLY A 66 -32.24 10.75 21.87
N GLY A 67 -31.96 11.58 22.89
CA GLY A 67 -32.50 11.34 24.25
C GLY A 67 -31.51 11.18 25.41
N CYS A 68 -30.29 11.72 25.36
CA CYS A 68 -29.39 11.68 26.53
C CYS A 68 -29.31 13.05 27.22
N SER A 69 -29.90 13.16 28.42
CA SER A 69 -29.76 14.30 29.33
C SER A 69 -28.60 14.04 30.29
N CYS A 70 -27.37 14.34 29.91
CA CYS A 70 -26.27 14.44 30.85
C CYS A 70 -25.28 15.50 30.37
N CYS A 71 -25.02 16.44 31.28
CA CYS A 71 -24.07 17.53 31.19
C CYS A 71 -22.64 17.06 30.88
#